data_AF-A0A520DVS1-F1
#
_entry.id   AF-A0A520DVS1-F1
#
_cell.length_a   1.000
_cell.length_b   1.000
_cell.length_c   1.000
_cell.angle_alpha   90.00
_cell.angle_beta   90.00
_cell.angle_gamma   90.00
#
_symmetry.space_group_name_H-M   'P 1'
#
loop_
_entity.id
_entity.type
_entity.pdbx_description
1 polymer ?
#
loop_
_entity_poly.entity_id
_entity_poly.type
_entity_poly.pdbx_seq_one_letter_code
_entity_poly.pdbx_strand_id
1 'polypeptide(L)'
;MSFSSIAQQKVIFVTDKVISISGRKFEINADGFPKQIQSYYDSDLKAFGDKSTNLLYEPIHFHLFTSSKIQEKLVANTFNILTESANSISWDATSSSINMVQHVQAVMNADGIAKFHVEQKALNDINFSNINFHIPFEKNASKYLVGLGNDGNIRPDTVKWSWKMVDKVKPEVLIGNDNAALFLSFDQHRSADSLHIRNGWRNEDKDVLQINIKGSSMLTDFSTGLVKCKKGEILIFDFTILVSPMDIKDGRKKLEKRFKAYKKEVIDSHLFSHEDKP
;
A
#
# COMPACT_ATOMS: atom_id res chain seq x y z
N MET A 1 7.58 -1.74 28.81
CA MET A 1 6.14 -1.61 29.08
C MET A 1 5.42 -2.52 28.10
N SER A 2 4.61 -3.46 28.58
CA SER A 2 3.89 -4.41 27.73
C SER A 2 2.81 -3.69 26.93
N PHE A 3 2.51 -4.20 25.73
CA PHE A 3 1.40 -3.73 24.88
C PHE A 3 0.04 -3.70 25.60
N SER A 4 -0.08 -4.38 26.74
CA SER A 4 -1.33 -4.56 27.49
C SER A 4 -1.79 -3.35 28.31
N SER A 5 -0.96 -2.34 28.61
CA SER A 5 -1.39 -1.24 29.50
C SER A 5 -1.80 0.06 28.80
N ILE A 6 -1.59 0.20 27.48
CA ILE A 6 -1.86 1.45 26.74
C ILE A 6 -3.19 1.39 25.95
N ALA A 7 -3.75 0.20 25.77
CA ALA A 7 -4.98 -0.01 25.00
C ALA A 7 -6.26 0.59 25.64
N GLN A 8 -6.17 1.21 26.81
CA GLN A 8 -7.33 1.71 27.55
C GLN A 8 -7.65 3.20 27.34
N GLN A 9 -6.91 3.95 26.50
CA GLN A 9 -7.22 5.37 26.25
C GLN A 9 -7.10 5.89 24.80
N LYS A 10 -6.38 5.23 23.88
CA LYS A 10 -6.34 5.59 22.45
C LYS A 10 -6.38 4.33 21.57
N VAL A 11 -7.28 4.30 20.58
CA VAL A 11 -7.44 3.18 19.63
C VAL A 11 -6.32 3.18 18.57
N ILE A 12 -5.80 4.38 18.27
CA ILE A 12 -4.66 4.65 17.40
C ILE A 12 -3.80 5.74 18.01
N PHE A 13 -2.47 5.61 17.94
CA PHE A 13 -1.51 6.66 18.34
C PHE A 13 -0.20 6.51 17.58
N VAL A 14 0.58 7.59 17.48
CA VAL A 14 1.89 7.59 16.83
C VAL A 14 2.99 7.93 17.83
N THR A 15 4.14 7.29 17.68
CA THR A 15 5.37 7.69 18.35
C THR A 15 6.47 7.72 17.29
N ASP A 16 7.01 8.92 17.04
CA ASP A 16 7.90 9.18 15.91
C ASP A 16 7.25 8.75 14.58
N LYS A 17 7.73 7.68 13.94
CA LYS A 17 7.18 7.15 12.68
C LYS A 17 6.40 5.85 12.84
N VAL A 18 6.05 5.47 14.07
CA VAL A 18 5.38 4.20 14.34
C VAL A 18 3.95 4.47 14.81
N ILE A 19 2.99 4.15 13.94
CA ILE A 19 1.57 4.13 14.29
C ILE A 19 1.27 2.78 14.96
N SER A 20 0.69 2.83 16.15
CA SER A 20 0.20 1.66 16.88
C SER A 20 -1.32 1.61 16.84
N ILE A 21 -1.87 0.46 16.47
CA ILE A 21 -3.31 0.29 16.24
C ILE A 21 -3.75 -1.15 16.52
N SER A 22 -4.54 -1.34 17.59
CA SER A 22 -5.13 -2.64 18.00
C SER A 22 -4.25 -3.87 17.66
N GLY A 23 -3.20 -4.10 18.46
CA GLY A 23 -2.29 -5.24 18.29
C GLY A 23 -1.41 -5.21 17.05
N ARG A 24 -1.35 -4.10 16.32
CA ARG A 24 -0.52 -3.93 15.13
C ARG A 24 0.39 -2.71 15.26
N LYS A 25 1.51 -2.75 14.55
CA LYS A 25 2.38 -1.60 14.32
C LYS A 25 2.54 -1.34 12.84
N PHE A 26 2.52 -0.08 12.48
CA PHE A 26 2.72 0.43 11.14
C PHE A 26 3.86 1.45 11.20
N GLU A 27 5.06 1.00 10.84
CA GLU A 27 6.24 1.85 10.79
C GLU A 27 6.31 2.52 9.42
N ILE A 28 6.53 3.84 9.42
CA ILE A 28 6.61 4.66 8.23
C ILE A 28 8.08 5.00 7.96
N ASN A 29 8.49 4.89 6.71
CA ASN A 29 9.83 5.24 6.24
C ASN A 29 9.94 6.76 6.04
N ALA A 30 11.16 7.28 5.89
CA ALA A 30 11.39 8.71 5.71
C ALA A 30 10.80 9.30 4.42
N ASP A 31 10.50 8.46 3.42
CA ASP A 31 9.84 8.82 2.16
C ASP A 31 8.31 8.80 2.24
N GLY A 32 7.75 8.51 3.42
CA GLY A 32 6.31 8.48 3.68
C GLY A 32 5.64 7.13 3.42
N PHE A 33 6.36 6.14 2.86
CA PHE A 33 5.81 4.80 2.60
C PHE A 33 5.95 3.86 3.81
N PRO A 34 5.17 2.76 3.84
CA PRO A 34 5.31 1.75 4.88
C PRO A 34 6.70 1.12 4.88
N LYS A 35 7.40 1.20 6.01
CA LYS A 35 8.69 0.54 6.27
C LYS A 35 8.50 -0.90 6.73
N GLN A 36 7.58 -1.11 7.67
CA GLN A 36 7.25 -2.42 8.20
C GLN A 36 5.83 -2.41 8.75
N ILE A 37 5.14 -3.53 8.60
CA ILE A 37 3.81 -3.77 9.16
C ILE A 37 3.88 -5.03 10.00
N GLN A 38 3.53 -4.91 11.27
CA GLN A 38 3.65 -5.99 12.24
C GLN A 38 2.30 -6.29 12.88
N SER A 39 2.01 -7.57 13.06
CA SER A 39 0.89 -8.07 13.85
C SER A 39 1.41 -8.76 15.11
N TYR A 40 0.79 -8.48 16.25
CA TYR A 40 1.15 -9.04 17.56
C TYR A 40 0.07 -9.99 18.08
N TYR A 41 -0.90 -10.38 17.27
CA TYR A 41 -1.91 -11.36 17.70
C TYR A 41 -1.25 -12.71 18.00
N ASP A 42 -1.74 -13.43 19.00
CA ASP A 42 -1.34 -14.80 19.27
C ASP A 42 -1.83 -15.77 18.17
N SER A 43 -1.41 -17.04 18.25
CA SER A 43 -1.80 -18.07 17.26
C SER A 43 -3.29 -18.38 17.26
N ASP A 44 -4.05 -17.93 18.26
CA ASP A 44 -5.49 -18.12 18.38
C ASP A 44 -6.28 -16.86 17.97
N LEU A 45 -5.57 -15.75 17.72
CA LEU A 45 -6.09 -14.40 17.48
C LEU A 45 -7.05 -13.91 18.57
N LYS A 46 -6.81 -14.34 19.81
CA LYS A 46 -7.62 -13.99 21.00
C LYS A 46 -6.91 -13.00 21.91
N ALA A 47 -5.59 -12.93 21.85
CA ALA A 47 -4.78 -12.05 22.67
C ALA A 47 -3.61 -11.48 21.87
N PHE A 48 -2.89 -10.53 22.47
CA PHE A 48 -1.61 -10.06 21.95
C PHE A 48 -0.46 -10.81 22.63
N GLY A 49 0.49 -11.29 21.83
CA GLY A 49 1.74 -11.88 22.28
C GLY A 49 2.92 -10.93 22.12
N ASP A 50 4.09 -11.35 22.60
CA ASP A 50 5.32 -10.55 22.55
C ASP A 50 6.08 -10.69 21.22
N LYS A 51 5.77 -11.72 20.43
CA LYS A 51 6.41 -11.98 19.13
C LYS A 51 5.54 -11.44 18.00
N SER A 52 6.11 -10.54 17.20
CA SER A 52 5.44 -10.03 16.01
C SER A 52 5.56 -10.96 14.81
N THR A 53 4.52 -10.96 13.97
CA THR A 53 4.58 -11.40 12.57
C THR A 53 4.85 -10.19 11.69
N ASN A 54 6.01 -10.14 11.04
CA ASN A 54 6.34 -9.13 10.04
C ASN A 54 5.63 -9.46 8.72
N LEU A 55 5.12 -8.43 8.06
CA LEU A 55 4.43 -8.56 6.77
C LEU A 55 5.33 -8.20 5.60
N LEU A 56 6.17 -7.16 5.76
CA LEU A 56 7.03 -6.64 4.70
C LEU A 56 8.47 -7.15 4.86
N TYR A 57 9.06 -7.58 3.75
CA TYR A 57 10.45 -8.03 3.68
C TYR A 57 11.42 -6.84 3.56
N GLU A 58 10.99 -5.78 2.87
CA GLU A 58 11.68 -4.49 2.78
C GLU A 58 10.61 -3.38 2.70
N PRO A 59 10.96 -2.08 2.86
CA PRO A 59 10.00 -0.99 2.75
C PRO A 59 9.28 -0.99 1.40
N ILE A 60 8.03 -0.53 1.36
CA ILE A 60 7.33 -0.24 0.11
C ILE A 60 8.01 0.95 -0.57
N HIS A 61 8.27 0.87 -1.88
CA HIS A 61 9.02 1.90 -2.58
C HIS A 61 8.77 1.91 -4.09
N PHE A 62 9.15 3.03 -4.72
CA PHE A 62 9.27 3.15 -6.16
C PHE A 62 10.70 2.93 -6.65
N HIS A 63 10.84 2.33 -7.83
CA HIS A 63 12.04 2.45 -8.66
C HIS A 63 11.71 3.23 -9.94
N LEU A 64 12.48 4.28 -10.20
CA LEU A 64 12.36 5.10 -11.40
C LEU A 64 13.52 4.75 -12.35
N PHE A 65 13.24 4.11 -13.47
CA PHE A 65 14.27 3.72 -14.44
C PHE A 65 14.23 4.60 -15.68
N THR A 66 15.32 5.29 -16.00
CA THR A 66 15.49 6.04 -17.27
C THR A 66 16.01 5.16 -18.40
N SER A 67 16.63 4.03 -18.04
CA SER A 67 16.92 2.91 -18.93
C SER A 67 16.95 1.61 -18.10
N SER A 68 17.06 0.45 -18.76
CA SER A 68 17.11 -0.86 -18.08
C SER A 68 18.24 -1.03 -17.06
N LYS A 69 19.24 -0.14 -17.06
CA LYS A 69 20.40 -0.19 -16.15
C LYS A 69 20.58 1.07 -15.30
N ILE A 70 19.81 2.13 -15.56
CA ILE A 70 19.99 3.42 -14.89
C ILE A 70 18.73 3.73 -14.10
N GLN A 71 18.87 3.73 -12.78
CA GLN A 71 17.83 4.13 -11.85
C GLN A 71 18.07 5.56 -11.40
N GLU A 72 17.04 6.40 -11.51
CA GLU A 72 16.98 7.68 -10.82
C GLU A 72 16.58 7.44 -9.36
N LYS A 73 17.44 7.89 -8.44
CA LYS A 73 17.25 7.67 -7.00
C LYS A 73 16.67 8.92 -6.36
N LEU A 74 15.51 8.76 -5.72
CA LEU A 74 14.93 9.77 -4.85
C LEU A 74 15.64 9.74 -3.49
N VAL A 75 15.85 10.92 -2.92
CA VAL A 75 16.37 11.12 -1.57
C VAL A 75 15.27 11.76 -0.74
N ALA A 76 14.99 11.21 0.45
CA ALA A 76 14.00 11.78 1.37
C ALA A 76 14.46 13.14 1.90
N ASN A 77 13.54 14.10 1.93
CA ASN A 77 13.80 15.49 2.33
C ASN A 77 13.07 15.83 3.63
N THR A 78 11.74 15.68 3.63
CA THR A 78 10.88 16.03 4.76
C THR A 78 9.97 14.86 5.13
N PHE A 79 9.59 14.81 6.41
CA PHE A 79 8.57 13.92 6.94
C PHE A 79 7.88 14.63 8.09
N ASN A 80 6.55 14.78 8.03
CA ASN A 80 5.79 15.45 9.08
C ASN A 80 4.53 14.64 9.44
N ILE A 81 4.27 14.50 10.74
CA ILE A 81 2.93 14.14 11.22
C ILE A 81 2.09 15.42 11.17
N LEU A 82 0.98 15.39 10.44
CA LEU A 82 0.11 16.54 10.21
C LEU A 82 -1.00 16.60 11.27
N THR A 83 -1.66 15.48 11.52
CA THR A 83 -2.75 15.37 12.50
C THR A 83 -2.60 14.08 13.30
N GLU A 84 -2.78 14.17 14.61
CA GLU A 84 -3.01 13.03 15.50
C GLU A 84 -4.35 13.25 16.22
N SER A 85 -5.35 12.45 15.88
CA SER A 85 -6.65 12.43 16.54
C SER A 85 -6.91 11.08 17.23
N ALA A 86 -8.01 10.99 17.96
CA ALA A 86 -8.40 9.73 18.59
C ALA A 86 -8.70 8.59 17.59
N ASN A 87 -9.01 8.95 16.33
CA ASN A 87 -9.50 8.02 15.31
C ASN A 87 -8.64 7.97 14.04
N SER A 88 -7.71 8.90 13.86
CA SER A 88 -6.91 8.99 12.65
C SER A 88 -5.55 9.66 12.88
N ILE A 89 -4.59 9.28 12.05
CA ILE A 89 -3.26 9.89 11.98
C ILE A 89 -2.95 10.17 10.52
N SER A 90 -2.57 11.41 10.21
CA SER A 90 -2.14 11.80 8.88
C SER A 90 -0.70 12.31 8.88
N TRP A 91 -0.01 12.08 7.76
CA TRP A 91 1.37 12.50 7.56
C TRP A 91 1.62 12.90 6.11
N ASP A 92 2.69 13.65 5.91
CA ASP A 92 3.28 13.87 4.61
C ASP A 92 4.78 13.58 4.60
N ALA A 93 5.32 13.36 3.40
CA ALA A 93 6.73 13.27 3.17
C ALA A 93 7.08 13.74 1.76
N THR A 94 8.24 14.37 1.61
CA THR A 94 8.78 14.73 0.29
C THR A 94 10.11 14.02 0.05
N SER A 95 10.31 13.58 -1.18
CA SER A 95 11.59 13.06 -1.66
C SER A 95 11.91 13.68 -3.02
N SER A 96 13.19 13.82 -3.37
CA SER A 96 13.56 14.40 -4.66
C SER A 96 14.83 13.80 -5.25
N SER A 97 14.95 13.97 -6.55
CA SER A 97 16.14 13.76 -7.37
C SER A 97 16.34 14.97 -8.27
N ILE A 98 17.27 14.89 -9.23
CA ILE A 98 17.50 15.99 -10.18
C ILE A 98 16.34 16.21 -11.16
N ASN A 99 15.56 15.17 -11.49
CA ASN A 99 14.44 15.28 -12.45
C ASN A 99 13.05 15.06 -11.84
N MET A 100 12.95 14.67 -10.57
CA MET A 100 11.67 14.27 -9.98
C MET A 100 11.53 14.76 -8.54
N VAL A 101 10.32 15.21 -8.19
CA VAL A 101 9.88 15.38 -6.81
C VAL A 101 8.75 14.41 -6.55
N GLN A 102 8.84 13.66 -5.46
CA GLN A 102 7.77 12.82 -4.95
C GLN A 102 7.19 13.47 -3.69
N HIS A 103 5.86 13.56 -3.64
CA HIS A 103 5.12 13.97 -2.46
C HIS A 103 4.15 12.85 -2.08
N VAL A 104 4.31 12.33 -0.87
CA VAL A 104 3.43 11.30 -0.29
C VAL A 104 2.60 11.97 0.79
N GLN A 105 1.29 11.91 0.67
CA GLN A 105 0.34 12.30 1.71
C GLN A 105 -0.47 11.07 2.07
N ALA A 106 -0.65 10.82 3.37
CA ALA A 106 -1.42 9.67 3.79
C ALA A 106 -2.18 9.92 5.08
N VAL A 107 -3.25 9.14 5.25
CA VAL A 107 -4.06 9.09 6.47
C VAL A 107 -4.34 7.64 6.81
N MET A 108 -4.19 7.28 8.07
CA MET A 108 -4.55 5.98 8.62
C MET A 108 -5.63 6.16 9.68
N ASN A 109 -6.70 5.38 9.57
CA ASN A 109 -7.80 5.36 10.51
C ASN A 109 -7.64 4.25 11.55
N ALA A 110 -8.36 4.36 12.67
CA ALA A 110 -8.34 3.41 13.79
C ALA A 110 -8.88 1.99 13.46
N ASP A 111 -9.48 1.80 12.28
CA ASP A 111 -9.85 0.49 11.73
C ASP A 111 -8.67 -0.23 11.03
N GLY A 112 -7.63 0.50 10.64
CA GLY A 112 -6.46 0.00 9.94
C GLY A 112 -6.43 0.28 8.44
N ILE A 113 -7.40 1.03 7.92
CA ILE A 113 -7.40 1.55 6.56
C ILE A 113 -6.41 2.71 6.50
N ALA A 114 -5.46 2.64 5.57
CA ALA A 114 -4.58 3.74 5.22
C ALA A 114 -4.72 4.10 3.74
N LYS A 115 -5.00 5.38 3.47
CA LYS A 115 -5.11 5.93 2.12
C LYS A 115 -3.86 6.73 1.81
N PHE A 116 -3.33 6.54 0.61
CA PHE A 116 -2.15 7.21 0.10
C PHE A 116 -2.50 8.04 -1.12
N HIS A 117 -2.11 9.30 -1.09
CA HIS A 117 -2.02 10.17 -2.25
C HIS A 117 -0.54 10.37 -2.59
N VAL A 118 -0.13 9.99 -3.79
CA VAL A 118 1.29 10.00 -4.18
C VAL A 118 1.45 10.75 -5.48
N GLU A 119 2.09 11.91 -5.43
CA GLU A 119 2.45 12.70 -6.60
C GLU A 119 3.92 12.46 -6.97
N GLN A 120 4.18 12.20 -8.25
CA GLN A 120 5.51 12.26 -8.84
C GLN A 120 5.55 13.35 -9.91
N LYS A 121 6.17 14.48 -9.60
CA LYS A 121 6.24 15.67 -10.43
C LYS A 121 7.59 15.80 -11.14
N ALA A 122 7.56 15.85 -12.46
CA ALA A 122 8.75 16.01 -13.27
C ALA A 122 9.30 17.45 -13.19
N LEU A 123 10.58 17.60 -12.82
CA LEU A 123 11.29 18.88 -12.79
C LEU A 123 11.83 19.29 -14.16
N ASN A 124 12.05 18.30 -15.03
CA ASN A 124 12.53 18.44 -16.41
C ASN A 124 11.74 17.50 -17.32
N ASP A 125 11.83 17.71 -18.63
CA ASP A 125 11.41 16.69 -19.59
C ASP A 125 12.22 15.41 -19.36
N ILE A 126 11.55 14.29 -19.13
CA ILE A 126 12.18 13.02 -18.81
C ILE A 126 11.43 11.85 -19.43
N ASN A 127 12.19 10.84 -19.86
CA ASN A 127 11.66 9.57 -20.31
C ASN A 127 12.08 8.48 -19.33
N PHE A 128 11.11 7.84 -18.70
CA PHE A 128 11.32 6.62 -17.94
C PHE A 128 11.13 5.42 -18.87
N SER A 129 12.10 4.52 -18.87
CA SER A 129 11.91 3.19 -19.46
C SER A 129 10.93 2.36 -18.63
N ASN A 130 10.88 2.59 -17.32
CA ASN A 130 9.89 2.01 -16.43
C ASN A 130 9.77 2.78 -15.11
N ILE A 131 8.58 2.77 -14.51
CA ILE A 131 8.36 3.10 -13.11
C ILE A 131 7.79 1.83 -12.46
N ASN A 132 8.47 1.32 -11.45
CA ASN A 132 8.05 0.15 -10.68
C ASN A 132 7.61 0.57 -9.29
N PHE A 133 6.45 0.11 -8.85
CA PHE A 133 6.02 0.18 -7.45
C PHE A 133 6.11 -1.20 -6.84
N HIS A 134 6.94 -1.34 -5.80
CA HIS A 134 7.21 -2.60 -5.15
C HIS A 134 6.55 -2.66 -3.77
N ILE A 135 5.78 -3.73 -3.55
CA ILE A 135 5.35 -4.17 -2.22
C ILE A 135 5.93 -5.58 -1.98
N PRO A 136 7.07 -5.66 -1.29
CA PRO A 136 7.77 -6.91 -1.04
C PRO A 136 7.34 -7.51 0.30
N PHE A 137 6.61 -8.61 0.24
CA PHE A 137 6.13 -9.33 1.42
C PHE A 137 7.16 -10.35 1.90
N GLU A 138 7.16 -10.58 3.22
CA GLU A 138 7.77 -11.77 3.80
C GLU A 138 7.11 -13.02 3.21
N LYS A 139 7.90 -13.99 2.74
CA LYS A 139 7.35 -15.23 2.15
C LYS A 139 6.39 -15.93 3.11
N ASN A 140 6.75 -16.02 4.38
CA ASN A 140 5.91 -16.64 5.41
C ASN A 140 4.62 -15.84 5.71
N ALA A 141 4.57 -14.57 5.34
CA ALA A 141 3.39 -13.71 5.45
C ALA A 141 2.60 -13.57 4.14
N SER A 142 2.82 -14.47 3.17
CA SER A 142 2.20 -14.43 1.83
C SER A 142 1.62 -15.78 1.39
N LYS A 143 1.13 -16.55 2.37
CA LYS A 143 0.61 -17.92 2.20
C LYS A 143 -0.66 -17.97 1.35
N TYR A 144 -1.52 -16.96 1.50
CA TYR A 144 -2.84 -16.91 0.88
C TYR A 144 -2.99 -15.68 0.00
N LEU A 145 -3.81 -15.80 -1.04
CA LEU A 145 -4.16 -14.67 -1.92
C LEU A 145 -5.55 -14.83 -2.51
N VAL A 146 -6.32 -13.75 -2.50
CA VAL A 146 -7.59 -13.57 -3.24
C VAL A 146 -7.61 -12.22 -3.93
N GLY A 147 -8.33 -12.13 -5.05
CA GLY A 147 -8.36 -10.93 -5.88
C GLY A 147 -7.48 -11.09 -7.12
N LEU A 148 -7.47 -10.05 -7.97
CA LEU A 148 -6.80 -10.10 -9.29
C LEU A 148 -7.18 -11.32 -10.14
N GLY A 149 -8.39 -11.85 -9.96
CA GLY A 149 -8.91 -13.02 -10.69
C GLY A 149 -8.60 -14.37 -10.05
N ASN A 150 -8.18 -14.40 -8.78
CA ASN A 150 -7.88 -15.64 -8.05
C ASN A 150 -8.89 -15.90 -6.92
N ASP A 151 -9.30 -17.15 -6.79
CA ASP A 151 -10.44 -17.63 -5.96
C ASP A 151 -10.12 -17.84 -4.46
N GLY A 152 -9.03 -17.25 -3.95
CA GLY A 152 -8.83 -17.14 -2.51
C GLY A 152 -8.41 -18.40 -1.76
N ASN A 153 -7.40 -19.11 -2.26
CA ASN A 153 -6.79 -20.26 -1.61
C ASN A 153 -5.31 -19.99 -1.28
N ILE A 154 -4.49 -21.04 -1.31
CA ILE A 154 -3.03 -20.91 -1.33
C ILE A 154 -2.65 -20.05 -2.53
N ARG A 155 -1.79 -19.05 -2.29
CA ARG A 155 -1.31 -18.14 -3.32
C ARG A 155 -0.61 -18.94 -4.45
N PRO A 156 -0.98 -18.75 -5.74
CA PRO A 156 -0.24 -19.31 -6.87
C PRO A 156 1.21 -18.79 -6.91
N ASP A 157 2.14 -19.52 -7.51
CA ASP A 157 3.54 -19.07 -7.62
C ASP A 157 3.69 -17.73 -8.31
N THR A 158 2.87 -17.48 -9.33
CA THR A 158 2.80 -16.22 -10.08
C THR A 158 1.35 -15.82 -10.31
N VAL A 159 1.01 -14.57 -10.02
CA VAL A 159 -0.23 -13.90 -10.40
C VAL A 159 0.11 -12.77 -11.35
N LYS A 160 -0.67 -12.59 -12.42
CA LYS A 160 -0.54 -11.49 -13.38
C LYS A 160 -1.89 -10.81 -13.58
N TRP A 161 -1.87 -9.50 -13.64
CA TRP A 161 -3.03 -8.66 -13.91
C TRP A 161 -2.60 -7.42 -14.70
N SER A 162 -3.48 -6.86 -15.52
CA SER A 162 -3.24 -5.58 -16.21
C SER A 162 -4.55 -4.80 -16.36
N TRP A 163 -4.48 -3.50 -16.68
CA TRP A 163 -5.68 -2.67 -16.84
C TRP A 163 -6.62 -3.16 -17.95
N LYS A 164 -6.16 -4.01 -18.88
CA LYS A 164 -7.02 -4.71 -19.87
C LYS A 164 -8.12 -5.56 -19.22
N MET A 165 -7.93 -5.97 -17.97
CA MET A 165 -8.87 -6.83 -17.24
C MET A 165 -9.80 -6.04 -16.31
N VAL A 166 -9.64 -4.72 -16.18
CA VAL A 166 -10.28 -3.90 -15.12
C VAL A 166 -11.82 -3.99 -15.10
N ASP A 167 -12.44 -4.17 -16.26
CA ASP A 167 -13.90 -4.28 -16.38
C ASP A 167 -14.44 -5.60 -15.79
N LYS A 168 -13.59 -6.63 -15.70
CA LYS A 168 -13.94 -7.95 -15.16
C LYS A 168 -13.37 -8.16 -13.76
N VAL A 169 -12.16 -7.65 -13.52
CA VAL A 169 -11.36 -7.92 -12.34
C VAL A 169 -10.72 -6.61 -11.89
N LYS A 170 -11.15 -6.13 -10.72
CA LYS A 170 -10.62 -4.90 -10.12
C LYS A 170 -9.15 -5.08 -9.67
N PRO A 171 -8.34 -4.00 -9.64
CA PRO A 171 -6.96 -4.01 -9.14
C PRO A 171 -6.92 -4.06 -7.60
N GLU A 172 -7.56 -5.08 -7.05
CA GLU A 172 -7.72 -5.30 -5.62
C GLU A 172 -7.19 -6.69 -5.28
N VAL A 173 -6.41 -6.80 -4.21
CA VAL A 173 -5.85 -8.06 -3.74
C VAL A 173 -5.77 -8.10 -2.23
N LEU A 174 -6.07 -9.25 -1.63
CA LEU A 174 -5.74 -9.54 -0.24
C LEU A 174 -4.69 -10.65 -0.23
N ILE A 175 -3.53 -10.34 0.34
CA ILE A 175 -2.39 -11.25 0.47
C ILE A 175 -1.97 -11.31 1.94
N GLY A 176 -1.66 -12.51 2.46
CA GLY A 176 -1.36 -12.64 3.87
C GLY A 176 -1.12 -14.07 4.34
N ASN A 177 -0.94 -14.20 5.65
CA ASN A 177 -1.05 -15.44 6.39
C ASN A 177 -2.07 -15.29 7.53
N ASP A 178 -2.20 -16.32 8.36
CA ASP A 178 -3.15 -16.37 9.48
C ASP A 178 -3.01 -15.17 10.45
N ASN A 179 -1.83 -14.55 10.57
CA ASN A 179 -1.57 -13.52 11.57
C ASN A 179 -1.43 -12.10 10.99
N ALA A 180 -1.02 -11.97 9.73
CA ALA A 180 -0.79 -10.69 9.07
C ALA A 180 -1.21 -10.75 7.60
N ALA A 181 -2.05 -9.80 7.19
CA ALA A 181 -2.48 -9.64 5.82
C ALA A 181 -2.62 -8.16 5.44
N LEU A 182 -2.47 -7.91 4.13
CA LEU A 182 -2.69 -6.62 3.50
C LEU A 182 -3.76 -6.78 2.43
N PHE A 183 -4.87 -6.06 2.59
CA PHE A 183 -5.72 -5.74 1.45
C PHE A 183 -5.15 -4.51 0.76
N LEU A 184 -5.06 -4.54 -0.56
CA LEU A 184 -4.52 -3.48 -1.40
C LEU A 184 -5.55 -3.17 -2.49
N SER A 185 -5.79 -1.89 -2.74
CA SER A 185 -6.65 -1.39 -3.81
C SER A 185 -5.96 -0.22 -4.49
N PHE A 186 -5.71 -0.34 -5.79
CA PHE A 186 -5.18 0.76 -6.60
C PHE A 186 -6.30 1.62 -7.16
N ASP A 187 -6.10 2.93 -7.21
CA ASP A 187 -7.09 3.86 -7.73
C ASP A 187 -7.35 3.63 -9.23
N GLN A 188 -8.64 3.66 -9.60
CA GLN A 188 -9.12 3.40 -10.96
C GLN A 188 -9.57 4.68 -11.68
N HIS A 189 -9.62 5.82 -10.99
CA HIS A 189 -10.25 7.01 -11.51
C HIS A 189 -9.40 7.65 -12.61
N ARG A 190 -10.04 7.94 -13.75
CA ARG A 190 -9.44 8.72 -14.85
C ARG A 190 -9.47 10.23 -14.57
N SER A 191 -10.16 10.68 -13.53
CA SER A 191 -10.39 12.10 -13.23
C SER A 191 -9.13 12.87 -12.85
N ALA A 192 -7.99 12.20 -12.69
CA ALA A 192 -6.68 12.86 -12.57
C ALA A 192 -6.17 13.42 -13.91
N ASP A 193 -6.74 13.03 -15.06
CA ASP A 193 -6.24 13.43 -16.38
C ASP A 193 -6.66 14.88 -16.72
N SER A 194 -5.91 15.85 -16.21
CA SER A 194 -5.93 17.27 -16.64
C SER A 194 -4.69 17.58 -17.49
N LEU A 195 -4.55 18.79 -18.03
CA LEU A 195 -3.44 19.13 -18.95
C LEU A 195 -2.03 18.79 -18.39
N HIS A 196 -1.87 18.73 -17.07
CA HIS A 196 -0.59 18.51 -16.41
C HIS A 196 -0.60 17.40 -15.35
N ILE A 197 -1.70 16.67 -15.20
CA ILE A 197 -1.83 15.62 -14.19
C ILE A 197 -2.31 14.37 -14.93
N ARG A 198 -1.73 13.21 -14.62
CA ARG A 198 -2.16 11.91 -15.13
C ARG A 198 -2.27 10.90 -14.00
N ASN A 199 -3.19 9.94 -14.15
CA ASN A 199 -3.17 8.75 -13.29
C ASN A 199 -1.94 7.88 -13.63
N GLY A 200 -0.97 7.83 -12.71
CA GLY A 200 0.28 7.09 -12.85
C GLY A 200 0.11 5.57 -12.90
N TRP A 201 -1.01 5.05 -12.39
CA TRP A 201 -1.32 3.63 -12.54
C TRP A 201 -1.68 3.28 -13.98
N ARG A 202 -2.05 4.21 -14.87
CA ARG A 202 -2.53 3.85 -16.22
C ARG A 202 -1.57 4.32 -17.30
N ASN A 203 -1.18 3.42 -18.19
CA ASN A 203 -0.29 3.75 -19.30
C ASN A 203 -0.61 2.96 -20.58
N GLU A 204 -1.76 3.28 -21.20
CA GLU A 204 -2.17 2.70 -22.50
C GLU A 204 -2.06 1.16 -22.56
N ASP A 205 -2.42 0.49 -21.46
CA ASP A 205 -2.37 -0.97 -21.29
C ASP A 205 -0.97 -1.62 -21.36
N LYS A 206 0.10 -0.83 -21.22
CA LYS A 206 1.49 -1.30 -21.07
C LYS A 206 1.82 -1.69 -19.63
N ASP A 207 0.98 -1.26 -18.72
CA ASP A 207 1.05 -1.56 -17.30
C ASP A 207 0.77 -3.03 -16.98
N VAL A 208 1.48 -3.55 -15.99
CA VAL A 208 1.29 -4.92 -15.50
C VAL A 208 1.52 -4.94 -14.00
N LEU A 209 0.59 -5.58 -13.28
CA LEU A 209 0.76 -6.00 -11.90
C LEU A 209 1.14 -7.49 -11.89
N GLN A 210 2.26 -7.81 -11.27
CA GLN A 210 2.72 -9.19 -11.08
C GLN A 210 2.98 -9.47 -9.61
N ILE A 211 2.57 -10.64 -9.13
CA ILE A 211 2.90 -11.12 -7.78
C ILE A 211 3.63 -12.46 -7.91
N ASN A 212 4.90 -12.51 -7.52
CA ASN A 212 5.70 -13.73 -7.65
C ASN A 212 6.85 -13.80 -6.64
N ILE A 213 7.42 -15.00 -6.50
CA ILE A 213 8.65 -15.19 -5.72
C ILE A 213 9.79 -14.42 -6.40
N LYS A 214 10.49 -13.58 -5.63
CA LYS A 214 11.73 -12.90 -6.05
C LYS A 214 12.78 -13.01 -4.94
N GLY A 215 13.79 -13.85 -5.15
CA GLY A 215 14.79 -14.14 -4.11
C GLY A 215 14.11 -14.68 -2.85
N SER A 216 14.25 -13.97 -1.73
CA SER A 216 13.68 -14.35 -0.43
C SER A 216 12.32 -13.71 -0.11
N SER A 217 11.76 -12.87 -1.00
CA SER A 217 10.48 -12.21 -0.80
C SER A 217 9.38 -12.76 -1.74
N MET A 218 8.15 -12.39 -1.40
CA MET A 218 7.02 -12.41 -2.32
C MET A 218 6.76 -11.00 -2.81
N LEU A 219 7.12 -10.70 -4.06
CA LEU A 219 7.04 -9.35 -4.58
C LEU A 219 5.73 -9.14 -5.31
N THR A 220 4.96 -8.13 -4.89
CA THR A 220 3.98 -7.45 -5.72
C THR A 220 4.68 -6.30 -6.45
N ASP A 221 4.78 -6.39 -7.77
CA ASP A 221 5.41 -5.42 -8.67
C ASP A 221 4.35 -4.85 -9.60
N PHE A 222 4.11 -3.55 -9.49
CA PHE A 222 3.38 -2.80 -10.50
C PHE A 222 4.37 -2.08 -11.40
N SER A 223 4.35 -2.39 -12.69
CA SER A 223 5.24 -1.83 -13.70
C SER A 223 4.43 -0.97 -14.66
N THR A 224 4.79 0.30 -14.87
CA THR A 224 4.10 1.20 -15.81
C THR A 224 4.45 0.93 -17.28
N GLY A 225 5.60 0.33 -17.55
CA GLY A 225 6.25 0.42 -18.86
C GLY A 225 6.81 1.81 -19.14
N LEU A 226 7.11 2.11 -20.41
CA LEU A 226 7.69 3.40 -20.80
C LEU A 226 6.74 4.56 -20.51
N VAL A 227 7.19 5.55 -19.76
CA VAL A 227 6.44 6.76 -19.43
C VAL A 227 7.26 7.98 -19.83
N LYS A 228 6.66 8.89 -20.60
CA LYS A 228 7.25 10.20 -20.92
C LYS A 228 6.58 11.24 -20.05
N CYS A 229 7.36 12.11 -19.43
CA CYS A 229 6.86 13.23 -18.64
C CYS A 229 7.45 14.54 -19.18
N LYS A 230 6.60 15.55 -19.32
CA LYS A 230 7.00 16.93 -19.55
C LYS A 230 7.31 17.62 -18.24
N LYS A 231 8.20 18.62 -18.28
CA LYS A 231 8.46 19.48 -17.13
C LYS A 231 7.15 20.02 -16.55
N GLY A 232 6.96 19.86 -15.24
CA GLY A 232 5.79 20.30 -14.50
C GLY A 232 4.64 19.30 -14.47
N GLU A 233 4.71 18.22 -15.26
CA GLU A 233 3.71 17.16 -15.28
C GLU A 233 3.78 16.30 -14.01
N ILE A 234 2.61 15.86 -13.54
CA ILE A 234 2.42 15.10 -12.31
C ILE A 234 1.80 13.74 -12.64
N LEU A 235 2.42 12.67 -12.17
CA LEU A 235 1.81 11.34 -12.11
C LEU A 235 1.26 11.10 -10.71
N ILE A 236 -0.02 10.70 -10.62
CA ILE A 236 -0.68 10.39 -9.36
C ILE A 236 -0.81 8.88 -9.18
N PHE A 237 -0.27 8.33 -8.08
CA PHE A 237 -0.27 6.91 -7.75
C PHE A 237 -1.07 6.65 -6.46
N ASP A 238 -2.37 6.96 -6.48
CA ASP A 238 -3.22 6.80 -5.30
C ASP A 238 -3.55 5.33 -5.04
N PHE A 239 -3.41 4.89 -3.79
CA PHE A 239 -3.77 3.53 -3.39
C PHE A 239 -4.25 3.50 -1.94
N THR A 240 -5.00 2.45 -1.62
CA THR A 240 -5.47 2.19 -0.26
C THR A 240 -4.97 0.83 0.19
N ILE A 241 -4.54 0.76 1.44
CA ILE A 241 -4.25 -0.49 2.12
C ILE A 241 -5.15 -0.64 3.34
N LEU A 242 -5.49 -1.88 3.67
CA LEU A 242 -6.06 -2.24 4.96
C LEU A 242 -5.19 -3.32 5.59
N VAL A 243 -4.60 -2.97 6.73
CA VAL A 243 -3.80 -3.88 7.54
C VAL A 243 -4.72 -4.69 8.43
N SER A 244 -4.62 -6.02 8.43
CA SER A 244 -5.46 -6.83 9.32
C SER A 244 -4.86 -8.21 9.59
N PRO A 245 -5.13 -8.85 10.73
CA PRO A 245 -4.89 -10.30 10.87
C PRO A 245 -5.79 -11.11 9.92
N MET A 246 -5.65 -12.44 9.85
CA MET A 246 -6.62 -13.33 9.17
C MET A 246 -7.26 -14.29 10.17
N ASP A 247 -8.54 -14.12 10.49
CA ASP A 247 -9.22 -14.91 11.54
C ASP A 247 -9.19 -16.43 11.28
N ILE A 248 -8.57 -17.17 12.19
CA ILE A 248 -8.44 -18.63 12.21
C ILE A 248 -9.80 -19.30 12.49
N LYS A 249 -10.71 -18.62 13.23
CA LYS A 249 -12.07 -19.13 13.53
C LYS A 249 -12.98 -19.15 12.31
N ASP A 250 -12.62 -18.46 11.24
CA ASP A 250 -13.30 -18.56 9.93
C ASP A 250 -12.82 -19.76 9.10
N GLY A 251 -12.01 -20.67 9.67
CA GLY A 251 -11.84 -22.06 9.26
C GLY A 251 -11.96 -22.32 7.75
N ARG A 252 -10.99 -21.87 6.94
CA ARG A 252 -10.94 -22.07 5.47
C ARG A 252 -12.21 -21.63 4.69
N LYS A 253 -13.21 -21.02 5.34
CA LYS A 253 -14.47 -20.51 4.77
C LYS A 253 -14.62 -19.04 5.17
N LYS A 254 -14.25 -18.05 4.37
CA LYS A 254 -13.81 -18.02 2.97
C LYS A 254 -12.97 -16.76 2.86
N LEU A 255 -11.72 -16.88 2.42
CA LEU A 255 -10.87 -15.71 2.15
C LEU A 255 -11.58 -14.68 1.25
N GLU A 256 -12.39 -15.17 0.32
CA GLU A 256 -13.30 -14.37 -0.51
C GLU A 256 -14.33 -13.54 0.28
N LYS A 257 -14.89 -14.07 1.36
CA LYS A 257 -15.87 -13.34 2.20
C LYS A 257 -15.18 -12.18 2.90
N ARG A 258 -13.97 -12.42 3.42
CA ARG A 258 -13.13 -11.39 4.05
C ARG A 258 -12.75 -10.31 3.03
N PHE A 259 -12.31 -10.72 1.85
CA PHE A 259 -12.02 -9.79 0.74
C PHE A 259 -13.23 -8.93 0.36
N LYS A 260 -14.42 -9.52 0.27
CA LYS A 260 -15.66 -8.76 0.03
C LYS A 260 -15.98 -7.78 1.17
N ALA A 261 -15.75 -8.16 2.42
CA ALA A 261 -15.94 -7.28 3.57
C ALA A 261 -14.96 -6.10 3.55
N TYR A 262 -13.67 -6.36 3.33
CA TYR A 262 -12.65 -5.31 3.21
C TYR A 262 -12.88 -4.36 2.05
N LYS A 263 -13.27 -4.90 0.89
CA LYS A 263 -13.68 -4.09 -0.24
C LYS A 263 -14.80 -3.12 0.16
N LYS A 264 -15.81 -3.62 0.89
CA LYS A 264 -16.92 -2.78 1.37
C LYS A 264 -16.43 -1.71 2.36
N GLU A 265 -15.63 -2.08 3.36
CA GLU A 265 -15.07 -1.14 4.34
C GLU A 265 -14.25 -0.03 3.68
N VAL A 266 -13.40 -0.38 2.71
CA VAL A 266 -12.62 0.59 1.94
C VAL A 266 -13.53 1.52 1.14
N ILE A 267 -14.54 0.99 0.43
CA ILE A 267 -15.52 1.80 -0.32
C ILE A 267 -16.26 2.76 0.61
N ASP A 268 -16.78 2.27 1.73
CA ASP A 268 -17.52 3.07 2.70
C ASP A 268 -16.63 4.19 3.24
N SER A 269 -15.34 3.92 3.50
CA SER A 269 -14.38 4.93 3.93
C SER A 269 -14.18 6.07 2.92
N HIS A 270 -14.35 5.82 1.61
CA HIS A 270 -14.23 6.86 0.58
C HIS A 270 -15.42 7.80 0.56
N LEU A 271 -16.62 7.31 0.88
CA LEU A 271 -17.83 8.12 0.96
C LEU A 271 -17.74 9.15 2.10
N PHE A 272 -17.22 8.75 3.25
CA PHE A 272 -17.05 9.66 4.40
C PHE A 272 -15.98 10.74 4.18
N SER A 273 -15.02 10.54 3.27
CA SER A 273 -14.02 11.57 2.93
C SER A 273 -14.54 12.69 2.01
N HIS A 274 -15.79 12.63 1.56
CA HIS A 274 -16.42 13.66 0.72
C HIS A 274 -17.41 14.56 1.47
N GLU A 275 -17.79 14.23 2.70
CA GLU A 275 -18.69 15.08 3.51
C GLU A 275 -17.94 16.16 4.32
N ASP A 276 -16.60 16.05 4.44
CA ASP A 276 -15.75 17.05 5.10
C ASP A 276 -14.92 17.87 4.10
N LYS A 277 -15.59 18.56 3.18
CA LYS A 277 -15.01 19.75 2.53
C LYS A 277 -15.88 20.96 2.87
N PRO A 278 -15.26 22.09 3.27
CA PRO A 278 -16.00 23.31 3.62
C PRO A 278 -16.82 23.86 2.44
#